data_AF-A0A921EN10-F1
#
_entry.id   AF-A0A921EN10-F1
#
_cell.length_a   1.000
_cell.length_b   1.000
_cell.length_c   1.000
_cell.angle_alpha   90.00
_cell.angle_beta   90.00
_cell.angle_gamma   90.00
#
_symmetry.space_group_name_H-M   'P 1'
#
loop_
_entity.id
_entity.type
_entity.pdbx_description
1 polymer ?
#
loop_
_entity_poly.entity_id
_entity_poly.type
_entity_poly.pdbx_seq_one_letter_code
_entity_poly.pdbx_strand_id
1 'polypeptide(L)'
;MIIGKKRQEVIFNIKRCVKEKKFNAKVEPDDPVLSKKDRLKLVEKFWANHNSPFSKAINILALGILNVGTPLLTLNTKIDNPKSLGKLSSAIITCNHYN
;
A
#
# COMPACT_ATOMS: atom_id res chain seq x y z
N MET A 1 4.44 -6.22 -4.56
CA MET A 1 4.53 -4.78 -4.38
C MET A 1 5.43 -4.22 -5.46
N ILE A 2 5.04 -3.11 -6.08
CA ILE A 2 5.72 -2.35 -7.15
C ILE A 2 7.13 -1.81 -6.76
N ILE A 3 7.49 -1.90 -5.48
CA ILE A 3 8.85 -1.69 -4.91
C ILE A 3 9.64 -3.01 -4.77
N GLY A 4 9.16 -4.12 -5.34
CA GLY A 4 9.84 -5.43 -5.33
C GLY A 4 10.52 -5.79 -6.65
N LYS A 5 11.49 -6.72 -6.60
CA LYS A 5 12.20 -7.28 -7.78
C LYS A 5 11.26 -7.75 -8.91
N LYS A 6 10.00 -8.05 -8.60
CA LYS A 6 8.97 -8.60 -9.50
C LYS A 6 7.99 -7.56 -10.06
N ARG A 7 8.33 -6.26 -10.05
CA ARG A 7 7.46 -5.19 -10.55
C ARG A 7 6.86 -5.47 -11.94
N GLN A 8 7.66 -5.96 -12.88
CA GLN A 8 7.19 -6.25 -14.24
C GLN A 8 6.14 -7.36 -14.28
N GLU A 9 6.28 -8.37 -13.42
CA GLU A 9 5.32 -9.46 -13.29
C GLU A 9 3.97 -8.97 -12.74
N VAL A 10 4.01 -8.08 -11.74
CA VAL A 10 2.80 -7.43 -11.21
C VAL A 10 2.09 -6.63 -12.31
N ILE A 11 2.83 -5.87 -13.12
CA ILE A 11 2.26 -5.10 -14.25
C ILE A 11 1.59 -6.05 -15.27
N PHE A 12 2.24 -7.16 -15.60
CA PHE A 12 1.68 -8.17 -16.49
C PHE A 12 0.37 -8.76 -15.93
N ASN A 13 0.37 -9.11 -14.65
CA ASN A 13 -0.82 -9.64 -13.96
C ASN A 13 -1.98 -8.63 -13.97
N ILE A 14 -1.70 -7.34 -13.74
CA ILE A 14 -2.71 -6.28 -13.85
C ILE A 14 -3.32 -6.25 -15.25
N LYS A 15 -2.47 -6.19 -16.30
CA LYS A 15 -2.95 -6.16 -17.70
C LYS A 15 -3.85 -7.36 -18.01
N ARG A 16 -3.47 -8.54 -17.54
CA ARG A 16 -4.26 -9.77 -17.69
C ARG A 16 -5.60 -9.68 -16.97
N CYS A 17 -5.62 -9.28 -15.70
CA CYS A 17 -6.85 -9.14 -14.91
C CYS A 17 -7.81 -8.10 -15.51
N VAL A 18 -7.31 -7.00 -16.05
CA VAL A 18 -8.13 -5.99 -16.76
C VAL A 18 -8.77 -6.60 -18.02
N LYS A 19 -8.00 -7.31 -18.85
CA LYS A 19 -8.52 -7.99 -20.05
C LYS A 19 -9.61 -9.01 -19.70
N GLU A 20 -9.45 -9.71 -18.57
CA GLU A 20 -10.40 -10.70 -18.06
C GLU A 20 -11.55 -10.09 -17.23
N LYS A 21 -11.63 -8.76 -17.08
CA LYS A 21 -12.60 -8.05 -16.22
C LYS A 21 -12.59 -8.50 -14.75
N LYS A 22 -11.45 -8.98 -14.25
CA LYS A 22 -11.24 -9.42 -12.86
C LYS A 22 -10.62 -8.31 -12.01
N PHE A 23 -11.37 -7.23 -11.79
CA PHE A 23 -10.85 -6.01 -11.16
C PHE A 23 -10.42 -6.18 -9.69
N ASN A 24 -10.92 -7.21 -9.01
CA ASN A 24 -10.62 -7.49 -7.59
C ASN A 24 -9.60 -8.63 -7.40
N ALA A 25 -9.04 -9.16 -8.49
CA ALA A 25 -8.07 -10.25 -8.38
C ALA A 25 -6.74 -9.75 -7.83
N LYS A 26 -6.11 -10.56 -6.97
CA LYS A 26 -4.73 -10.34 -6.54
C LYS A 26 -3.79 -10.46 -7.73
N VAL A 27 -2.81 -9.56 -7.81
CA VAL A 27 -1.82 -9.49 -8.89
C VAL A 27 -0.39 -9.71 -8.40
N GLU A 28 -0.20 -9.74 -7.08
CA GLU A 28 1.10 -9.97 -6.45
C GLU A 28 1.42 -11.48 -6.42
N PRO A 29 2.56 -11.92 -6.98
CA PRO A 29 2.90 -13.35 -7.02
C PRO A 29 3.15 -13.96 -5.65
N ASP A 30 3.75 -13.18 -4.73
CA ASP A 30 4.20 -13.64 -3.42
C ASP A 30 3.20 -13.30 -2.31
N ASP A 31 1.98 -12.90 -2.69
CA ASP A 31 0.92 -12.61 -1.74
C ASP A 31 0.53 -13.88 -0.98
N PRO A 32 0.52 -13.88 0.37
CA PRO A 32 0.17 -15.07 1.12
C PRO A 32 -1.29 -15.48 0.83
N VAL A 33 -1.45 -16.76 0.46
CA VAL A 33 -2.76 -17.39 0.30
C VAL A 33 -3.14 -18.00 1.63
N LEU A 34 -3.91 -17.24 2.41
CA LEU A 34 -4.35 -17.65 3.74
C LEU A 34 -5.71 -18.37 3.66
N SER A 35 -5.84 -19.47 4.40
CA SER A 35 -7.14 -20.10 4.63
C SER A 35 -8.06 -19.15 5.43
N LYS A 36 -9.38 -19.40 5.42
CA LYS A 36 -10.32 -18.64 6.24
C LYS A 36 -9.92 -18.65 7.73
N LYS A 37 -9.45 -19.80 8.23
CA LYS A 37 -9.01 -19.98 9.62
C LYS A 37 -7.77 -19.13 9.92
N ASP A 38 -6.77 -19.13 9.04
CA ASP A 38 -5.54 -18.37 9.24
C ASP A 38 -5.79 -16.87 9.20
N ARG A 39 -6.70 -16.42 8.32
CA ARG A 39 -7.15 -15.02 8.27
C ARG A 39 -7.79 -14.58 9.57
N LEU A 40 -8.70 -15.38 10.13
CA LEU A 40 -9.37 -15.05 11.39
C LEU A 40 -8.36 -14.97 12.53
N LYS A 41 -7.47 -15.97 12.63
CA LYS A 41 -6.41 -16.00 13.63
C LYS A 41 -5.47 -14.80 13.54
N LEU A 42 -5.14 -14.36 12.32
CA LEU A 42 -4.32 -13.16 12.09
C LEU A 42 -5.02 -11.90 12.61
N VAL A 43 -6.31 -11.73 12.28
CA VAL A 43 -7.11 -10.57 12.68
C VAL A 43 -7.32 -10.54 14.20
N GLU A 44 -7.64 -11.68 14.81
CA GLU A 44 -7.79 -11.80 16.26
C GLU A 44 -6.50 -11.46 16.99
N LYS A 45 -5.36 -11.99 16.52
CA LYS A 45 -4.05 -11.68 17.08
C LYS A 45 -3.71 -10.20 16.97
N PHE A 46 -4.07 -9.56 15.85
CA PHE A 46 -3.88 -8.12 15.69
C PHE A 46 -4.68 -7.35 16.74
N TRP A 47 -5.99 -7.59 16.84
CA TRP A 47 -6.85 -6.85 17.78
C TRP A 47 -6.48 -7.07 19.24
N ALA A 48 -6.10 -8.30 19.61
CA ALA A 48 -5.66 -8.62 20.97
C ALA A 48 -4.42 -7.81 21.38
N ASN A 49 -3.54 -7.48 20.44
CA ASN A 49 -2.26 -6.83 20.73
C ASN A 49 -2.23 -5.33 20.37
N HIS A 50 -3.15 -4.85 19.54
CA HIS A 50 -3.15 -3.49 18.99
C HIS A 50 -3.00 -2.39 20.07
N ASN A 51 -3.67 -2.56 21.20
CA ASN A 51 -3.68 -1.56 22.28
C ASN A 51 -2.55 -1.75 23.32
N SER A 52 -1.69 -2.76 23.14
CA SER A 52 -0.57 -3.00 24.05
C SER A 52 0.43 -1.84 24.05
N PRO A 53 1.08 -1.54 25.19
CA PRO A 53 2.13 -0.51 25.26
C PRO A 53 3.24 -0.72 24.23
N PHE A 54 3.63 -1.97 24.00
CA PHE A 54 4.62 -2.35 23.00
C PHE A 54 4.17 -1.98 21.57
N SER A 55 2.93 -2.30 21.19
CA SER A 55 2.42 -1.97 19.85
C SER A 55 2.35 -0.46 19.63
N LYS A 56 1.99 0.31 20.67
CA LYS A 56 2.03 1.78 20.61
C LYS A 56 3.44 2.31 20.43
N ALA A 57 4.43 1.76 21.14
CA ALA A 57 5.83 2.16 21.00
C ALA A 57 6.37 1.88 19.58
N ILE A 58 6.07 0.71 19.01
CA ILE A 58 6.42 0.38 17.63
C ILE A 58 5.76 1.34 16.65
N ASN A 59 4.50 1.72 16.87
CA ASN A 59 3.81 2.67 16.01
C ASN A 59 4.47 4.07 16.04
N ILE A 60 4.88 4.55 17.21
CA ILE A 60 5.60 5.82 17.35
C ILE A 60 6.94 5.76 16.59
N LEU A 61 7.69 4.66 16.74
CA LEU A 61 8.94 4.46 16.02
C LEU A 61 8.72 4.44 14.50
N ALA A 62 7.72 3.71 14.03
CA ALA A 62 7.37 3.65 12.61
C ALA A 62 6.99 5.03 12.05
N LEU A 63 6.18 5.80 12.79
CA LEU A 63 5.85 7.18 12.43
C LEU A 63 7.10 8.07 12.37
N GLY A 64 8.04 7.92 13.31
CA GLY A 64 9.31 8.63 13.29
C GLY A 64 10.12 8.33 12.02
N ILE A 65 10.26 7.05 11.67
CA ILE A 65 10.95 6.62 10.45
C ILE A 65 10.26 7.18 9.21
N LEU A 66 8.93 7.12 9.13
CA LEU A 66 8.17 7.63 7.99
C LEU A 66 8.28 9.16 7.87
N ASN A 67 8.21 9.90 8.97
CA ASN A 67 8.29 11.35 8.96
C ASN A 67 9.67 11.85 8.51
N VAL A 68 10.74 11.12 8.82
CA VAL A 68 12.11 11.47 8.38
C VAL A 68 12.41 10.92 6.99
N GLY A 69 12.05 9.66 6.74
CA GLY A 69 12.37 8.95 5.50
C GLY A 69 11.53 9.43 4.31
N THR A 70 10.26 9.75 4.52
CA THR A 70 9.37 10.16 3.40
C THR A 70 9.89 11.41 2.70
N PRO A 71 10.20 12.53 3.37
CA PRO A 71 10.77 13.70 2.71
C PRO A 71 12.05 13.38 1.96
N LEU A 72 12.94 12.57 2.53
CA LEU A 72 14.20 12.18 1.90
C LEU A 72 13.97 11.38 0.61
N LEU A 73 13.05 10.42 0.63
CA LEU A 73 12.73 9.56 -0.49
C LEU A 73 11.91 10.28 -1.57
N THR A 74 11.17 11.33 -1.20
CA THR A 74 10.34 12.10 -2.12
C THR A 74 10.99 13.39 -2.62
N LEU A 75 12.21 13.72 -2.18
CA LEU A 75 12.98 14.90 -2.62
C LEU A 75 12.99 15.09 -4.14
N ASN A 76 13.15 13.99 -4.88
CA ASN A 76 13.21 13.99 -6.35
C ASN A 76 11.90 13.53 -7.02
N THR A 77 10.85 13.26 -6.24
CA THR A 77 9.56 12.86 -6.77
C THR A 77 8.90 14.04 -7.47
N LYS A 78 8.63 13.88 -8.77
CA LYS A 78 7.88 14.85 -9.56
C LYS A 78 6.45 14.35 -9.72
N ILE A 79 5.49 15.21 -9.42
CA ILE A 79 4.09 15.00 -9.80
C ILE A 79 3.97 15.40 -11.25
N ASP A 80 3.73 14.43 -12.12
CA ASP A 80 3.55 14.68 -13.54
C ASP A 80 2.16 15.31 -13.80
N ASN A 81 2.11 16.29 -14.70
CA ASN A 81 0.92 17.10 -15.03
C ASN A 81 0.20 17.80 -13.83
N PRO A 82 0.88 18.66 -13.05
CA PRO A 82 0.31 19.31 -11.86
C PRO A 82 -0.69 20.44 -12.17
N LYS A 83 -0.93 20.75 -13.46
CA LYS A 83 -1.60 21.98 -13.92
C LYS A 83 -3.05 22.15 -13.45
N SER A 84 -3.67 21.12 -12.88
CA SER A 84 -5.04 21.18 -12.37
C SER A 84 -5.12 21.46 -10.86
N LEU A 85 -4.11 21.16 -10.04
CA LEU A 85 -4.29 21.13 -8.58
C LEU A 85 -4.27 22.51 -7.92
N GLY A 86 -3.37 23.40 -8.34
CA GLY A 86 -3.19 24.72 -7.70
C GLY A 86 -4.36 25.71 -7.86
N LYS A 87 -5.34 25.40 -8.73
CA LYS A 87 -6.52 26.25 -8.98
C LYS A 87 -7.82 25.69 -8.39
N LEU A 88 -7.76 24.52 -7.76
CA LEU A 88 -8.93 23.88 -7.19
C LEU A 88 -9.14 24.35 -5.76
N SER A 89 -10.37 24.77 -5.44
CA SER A 89 -10.79 25.01 -4.06
C SER A 89 -10.92 23.72 -3.25
N SER A 90 -11.11 22.58 -3.93
CA SER A 90 -11.26 21.26 -3.34
C SER A 90 -10.95 20.17 -4.38
N ALA A 91 -10.37 19.04 -3.95
CA ALA A 91 -10.11 17.90 -4.82
C ALA A 91 -10.31 16.57 -4.07
N ILE A 92 -10.72 15.54 -4.80
CA ILE A 92 -10.68 14.14 -4.35
C ILE A 92 -9.49 13.49 -5.05
N ILE A 93 -8.51 13.03 -4.27
CA ILE A 93 -7.35 12.31 -4.78
C ILE A 93 -7.59 10.84 -4.51
N THR A 94 -7.74 10.06 -5.58
CA THR A 94 -7.82 8.60 -5.50
C THR A 94 -6.51 8.01 -6.01
N CYS A 95 -5.90 7.15 -5.21
CA CYS A 95 -4.83 6.28 -5.66
C CYS A 95 -5.24 4.83 -5.43
N ASN A 96 -4.82 3.95 -6.33
CA ASN A 96 -4.81 2.53 -6.02
C ASN A 96 -3.64 2.26 -5.07
N HIS A 97 -3.72 1.17 -4.32
CA HIS A 97 -2.61 0.70 -3.48
C HIS A 97 -1.50 0.08 -4.36
N TYR A 98 -0.91 0.90 -5.23
CA TYR A 98 0.23 0.54 -6.06
C TYR A 98 1.50 0.96 -5.31
N ASN A 99 1.93 0.14 -4.36
CA ASN A 99 3.28 0.20 -3.81
C ASN A 99 3.97 -1.14 -4.00
#